data_AF-C9MYJ6-F1
#
_entry.id   AF-C9MYJ6-F1
#
_cell.length_a   1.000
_cell.length_b   1.000
_cell.length_c   1.000
_cell.angle_alpha   90.00
_cell.angle_beta   90.00
_cell.angle_gamma   90.00
#
_symmetry.space_group_name_H-M   'P 1'
#
loop_
_entity.id
_entity.type
_entity.pdbx_description
1 polymer ?
#
loop_
_entity_poly.entity_id
_entity_poly.type
_entity_poly.pdbx_seq_one_letter_code
_entity_poly.pdbx_strand_id
1 'polypeptide(L)'
;MKKLTAILLFLTFGIFGNAESISDIIYKKLSAKGIKREIIEETIKLDEEIGDGLLFETAGIDGAEYLEKLENLLEKDRNNYIVAGKIAETYLASLYLKNIKNGKKYMDIFEKANPTDYEIWSMKVTYYGNIEDIDEKNKIINQINKKYPNSLFLKLIKLQEEANDNGVKNLKPEIDETLKLLSNKSETDKFTMSDEEIYSYKLSLHFLNIRNFVEKNEFQKGIDYYLNNIATLSASNEVKNYNFGQEKFLFMMITTINNNVENKSQKKRNVEKLKNTDIFRKIDRNREIEL
;
A
#
# COMPACT_ATOMS: atom_id res chain seq x y z
N MET A 1 3.16 -14.83 23.94
CA MET A 1 2.35 -13.99 23.03
C MET A 1 3.03 -14.03 21.68
N LYS A 2 2.37 -14.54 20.63
CA LYS A 2 2.94 -14.49 19.28
C LYS A 2 3.22 -13.02 19.01
N LYS A 3 4.49 -12.64 18.82
CA LYS A 3 4.84 -11.30 18.33
C LYS A 3 3.95 -11.11 17.10
N LEU A 4 3.21 -10.01 17.03
CA LEU A 4 2.62 -9.55 15.79
C LEU A 4 3.79 -9.20 14.87
N THR A 5 4.46 -10.21 14.32
CA THR A 5 5.29 -10.12 13.12
C THR A 5 4.34 -9.94 11.95
N ALA A 6 3.55 -8.87 12.00
CA ALA A 6 2.94 -8.30 10.82
C ALA A 6 4.11 -7.63 10.11
N ILE A 7 4.73 -8.37 9.20
CA ILE A 7 5.62 -7.81 8.18
C ILE A 7 4.89 -6.59 7.62
N LEU A 8 5.53 -5.44 7.68
CA LEU A 8 5.01 -4.18 7.19
C LEU A 8 4.95 -4.24 5.65
N LEU A 9 3.96 -4.97 5.14
CA LEU A 9 3.65 -5.24 3.73
C LEU A 9 2.90 -4.06 3.09
N PHE A 10 3.35 -2.83 3.33
CA PHE A 10 2.67 -1.62 2.83
C PHE A 10 3.39 -0.96 1.64
N LEU A 11 4.40 -1.62 1.06
CA LEU A 11 5.30 -1.03 0.06
C LEU A 11 5.27 -1.74 -1.30
N THR A 12 4.14 -2.35 -1.65
CA THR A 12 3.91 -2.85 -3.02
C THR A 12 3.13 -1.87 -3.89
N PHE A 13 2.86 -0.65 -3.43
CA PHE A 13 2.38 0.44 -4.31
C PHE A 13 3.57 1.34 -4.62
N GLY A 14 4.22 1.00 -5.72
CA GLY A 14 5.33 1.76 -6.27
C GLY A 14 5.30 1.68 -7.78
N ILE A 15 4.12 1.77 -8.39
CA ILE A 15 4.03 1.97 -9.82
C ILE A 15 3.00 3.09 -10.00
N PHE A 16 3.39 4.16 -10.69
CA PHE A 16 2.58 5.33 -11.08
C PHE A 16 2.36 6.42 -10.00
N GLY A 17 2.55 7.72 -10.22
CA GLY A 17 3.05 8.42 -11.40
C GLY A 17 2.80 9.94 -11.55
N ASN A 18 2.16 10.70 -10.62
CA ASN A 18 1.91 12.18 -10.55
C ASN A 18 0.60 12.42 -9.74
N ALA A 19 0.20 13.68 -9.46
CA ALA A 19 -1.19 14.04 -9.09
C ALA A 19 -2.19 13.89 -10.28
N GLU A 20 -2.04 12.77 -10.97
CA GLU A 20 -2.85 12.19 -12.04
C GLU A 20 -3.30 10.85 -11.40
N SER A 21 -4.56 10.45 -11.53
CA SER A 21 -5.00 9.14 -11.02
C SER A 21 -4.14 8.03 -11.62
N ILE A 22 -4.03 6.87 -10.96
CA ILE A 22 -3.32 5.71 -11.54
C ILE A 22 -3.80 5.44 -12.98
N SER A 23 -5.10 5.59 -13.24
CA SER A 23 -5.70 5.43 -14.57
C SER A 23 -5.10 6.39 -15.63
N ASP A 24 -4.94 7.68 -15.31
CA ASP A 24 -4.30 8.67 -16.19
C ASP A 24 -2.84 8.31 -16.50
N ILE A 25 -2.12 7.83 -15.50
CA ILE A 25 -0.71 7.46 -15.66
C ILE A 25 -0.58 6.22 -16.54
N ILE A 26 -1.40 5.19 -16.31
CA ILE A 26 -1.47 3.99 -17.16
C ILE A 26 -1.73 4.41 -18.60
N TYR A 27 -2.73 5.27 -18.82
CA TYR A 27 -3.08 5.75 -20.15
C TYR A 27 -1.89 6.42 -20.84
N LYS A 28 -1.25 7.38 -20.17
CA LYS A 28 -0.10 8.13 -20.69
C LYS A 28 1.09 7.25 -21.01
N LYS A 29 1.47 6.37 -20.07
CA LYS A 29 2.64 5.49 -20.20
C LYS A 29 2.46 4.46 -21.32
N LEU A 30 1.31 3.81 -21.41
CA LEU A 30 1.06 2.81 -22.45
C LEU A 30 0.81 3.45 -23.82
N SER A 31 0.13 4.60 -23.88
CA SER A 31 -0.04 5.34 -25.13
C SER A 31 1.31 5.74 -25.74
N ALA A 32 2.26 6.19 -24.92
CA ALA A 32 3.62 6.52 -25.36
C ALA A 32 4.40 5.32 -25.92
N LYS A 33 4.00 4.09 -25.57
CA LYS A 33 4.57 2.85 -26.09
C LYS A 33 3.81 2.29 -27.31
N GLY A 34 2.76 2.98 -27.77
CA GLY A 34 1.97 2.56 -28.93
C GLY A 34 1.02 1.38 -28.66
N ILE A 35 0.72 1.10 -27.39
CA ILE A 35 -0.26 0.07 -27.01
C ILE A 35 -1.65 0.49 -27.48
N LYS A 36 -2.45 -0.46 -27.97
CA LYS A 36 -3.80 -0.18 -28.45
C LYS A 36 -4.70 0.31 -27.30
N ARG A 37 -5.51 1.34 -27.59
CA ARG A 37 -6.45 1.95 -26.64
C ARG A 37 -7.33 0.93 -25.91
N GLU A 38 -7.85 -0.07 -26.61
CA GLU A 38 -8.68 -1.14 -26.03
C GLU A 38 -7.94 -1.92 -24.91
N ILE A 39 -6.64 -2.19 -25.09
CA ILE A 39 -5.82 -2.89 -24.09
C ILE A 39 -5.49 -1.97 -22.92
N ILE A 40 -5.29 -0.68 -23.19
CA ILE A 40 -5.09 0.35 -22.15
C ILE A 40 -6.34 0.45 -21.27
N GLU A 41 -7.53 0.56 -21.87
CA GLU A 41 -8.81 0.63 -21.15
C GLU A 41 -9.05 -0.65 -20.33
N GLU A 42 -8.72 -1.83 -20.87
CA GLU A 42 -8.80 -3.09 -20.10
C GLU A 42 -7.78 -3.13 -18.94
N THR A 43 -6.59 -2.57 -19.12
CA THR A 43 -5.58 -2.46 -18.07
C THR A 43 -6.05 -1.57 -16.92
N ILE A 44 -6.60 -0.40 -17.25
CA ILE A 44 -7.15 0.55 -16.26
C ILE A 44 -8.31 -0.10 -15.50
N LYS A 45 -9.25 -0.72 -16.22
CA LYS A 45 -10.39 -1.38 -15.59
C LYS A 45 -9.96 -2.47 -14.60
N LEU A 46 -8.99 -3.30 -14.99
CA LEU A 46 -8.49 -4.37 -14.13
C LEU A 46 -7.71 -3.81 -12.91
N ASP A 47 -6.96 -2.74 -13.11
CA ASP A 47 -6.29 -2.00 -12.03
C ASP A 47 -7.29 -1.46 -11.00
N GLU A 48 -8.33 -0.76 -11.45
CA GLU A 48 -9.37 -0.19 -10.59
C GLU A 48 -10.22 -1.26 -9.88
N GLU A 49 -10.52 -2.38 -10.56
CA GLU A 49 -11.26 -3.52 -9.98
C GLU A 49 -10.46 -4.16 -8.83
N ILE A 50 -9.14 -4.23 -8.97
CA ILE A 50 -8.26 -4.82 -7.96
C ILE A 50 -7.99 -3.82 -6.83
N GLY A 51 -7.67 -2.58 -7.17
CA GLY A 51 -7.22 -1.56 -6.21
C GLY A 51 -6.10 -2.07 -5.32
N ASP A 52 -6.28 -1.94 -4.01
CA ASP A 52 -5.42 -2.53 -2.99
C ASP A 52 -5.87 -3.91 -2.48
N GLY A 53 -6.90 -4.46 -3.10
CA GLY A 53 -7.67 -5.58 -2.60
C GLY A 53 -6.91 -6.90 -2.44
N LEU A 54 -5.90 -7.15 -3.28
CA LEU A 54 -5.04 -8.35 -3.22
C LEU A 54 -4.14 -8.38 -1.97
N LEU A 55 -3.82 -7.21 -1.39
CA LEU A 55 -2.99 -7.12 -0.20
C LEU A 55 -3.80 -7.28 1.10
N PHE A 56 -5.08 -6.90 1.05
CA PHE A 56 -5.95 -6.83 2.22
C PHE A 56 -7.05 -7.89 2.24
N GLU A 57 -6.98 -8.90 1.37
CA GLU A 57 -7.95 -9.99 1.27
C GLU A 57 -9.39 -9.47 1.23
N THR A 58 -9.62 -8.45 0.39
CA THR A 58 -10.95 -7.81 0.31
C THR A 58 -11.98 -8.84 -0.15
N ALA A 59 -13.17 -8.85 0.48
CA ALA A 59 -14.19 -9.84 0.20
C ALA A 59 -14.60 -9.78 -1.28
N GLY A 60 -14.67 -10.95 -1.93
CA GLY A 60 -14.99 -11.06 -3.35
C GLY A 60 -13.78 -10.97 -4.29
N ILE A 61 -12.57 -10.79 -3.76
CA ILE A 61 -11.35 -10.74 -4.56
C ILE A 61 -10.60 -12.08 -4.45
N ASP A 62 -10.64 -12.91 -5.51
CA ASP A 62 -9.83 -14.14 -5.62
C ASP A 62 -8.51 -13.85 -6.32
N GLY A 63 -7.40 -13.89 -5.57
CA GLY A 63 -6.08 -13.61 -6.11
C GLY A 63 -5.68 -14.45 -7.32
N ALA A 64 -6.10 -15.73 -7.37
CA ALA A 64 -5.75 -16.61 -8.47
C ALA A 64 -6.48 -16.20 -9.76
N GLU A 65 -7.76 -15.82 -9.64
CA GLU A 65 -8.54 -15.28 -10.75
C GLU A 65 -7.92 -13.97 -11.29
N TYR A 66 -7.46 -13.07 -10.41
CA TYR A 66 -6.81 -11.83 -10.85
C TYR A 66 -5.46 -12.06 -11.51
N LEU A 67 -4.66 -12.95 -10.95
CA LEU A 67 -3.38 -13.32 -11.56
C LEU A 67 -3.62 -13.87 -12.97
N GLU A 68 -4.63 -14.73 -13.15
CA GLU A 68 -5.03 -15.26 -14.46
C GLU A 68 -5.50 -14.14 -15.40
N LYS A 69 -6.35 -13.21 -14.94
CA LYS A 69 -6.78 -12.04 -15.73
C LYS A 69 -5.60 -11.19 -16.18
N LEU A 70 -4.64 -10.92 -15.30
CA LEU A 70 -3.43 -10.17 -15.62
C LEU A 70 -2.54 -10.91 -16.63
N GLU A 71 -2.33 -12.22 -16.44
CA GLU A 71 -1.53 -13.04 -17.36
C GLU A 71 -2.16 -13.10 -18.76
N ASN A 72 -3.48 -13.27 -18.84
CA ASN A 72 -4.26 -13.22 -20.08
C ASN A 72 -4.19 -11.84 -20.76
N LEU A 73 -4.24 -10.75 -19.99
CA LEU A 73 -4.10 -9.40 -20.54
C LEU A 73 -2.69 -9.14 -21.09
N LEU A 74 -1.66 -9.62 -20.39
CA LEU A 74 -0.28 -9.55 -20.87
C LEU A 74 -0.07 -10.38 -22.16
N GLU A 75 -0.87 -11.43 -22.38
CA GLU A 75 -0.84 -12.21 -23.63
C GLU A 75 -1.35 -11.44 -24.84
N LYS A 76 -2.33 -10.54 -24.64
CA LYS A 76 -2.86 -9.68 -25.70
C LYS A 76 -1.80 -8.70 -26.23
N ASP A 77 -0.93 -8.21 -25.36
CA ASP A 77 0.24 -7.42 -25.74
C ASP A 77 1.37 -7.55 -24.71
N ARG A 78 2.43 -8.29 -25.09
CA ARG A 78 3.60 -8.54 -24.23
C ARG A 78 4.43 -7.27 -23.95
N ASN A 79 4.19 -6.17 -24.66
CA ASN A 79 4.80 -4.87 -24.37
C ASN A 79 4.04 -4.09 -23.29
N ASN A 80 2.91 -4.60 -22.79
CA ASN A 80 2.20 -4.04 -21.65
C ASN A 80 2.96 -4.29 -20.34
N TYR A 81 4.06 -3.54 -20.18
CA TYR A 81 4.96 -3.68 -19.04
C TYR A 81 4.29 -3.30 -17.71
N ILE A 82 3.24 -2.48 -17.74
CA ILE A 82 2.43 -2.16 -16.56
C ILE A 82 1.79 -3.42 -15.97
N VAL A 83 1.16 -4.23 -16.83
CA VAL A 83 0.58 -5.51 -16.39
C VAL A 83 1.67 -6.46 -15.90
N ALA A 84 2.84 -6.49 -16.54
CA ALA A 84 3.97 -7.26 -16.03
C ALA A 84 4.41 -6.80 -14.63
N GLY A 85 4.48 -5.49 -14.38
CA GLY A 85 4.75 -4.92 -13.06
C GLY A 85 3.71 -5.36 -12.02
N LYS A 86 2.42 -5.29 -12.34
CA LYS A 86 1.32 -5.73 -11.47
C LYS A 86 1.34 -7.22 -11.15
N ILE A 87 1.68 -8.06 -12.12
CA ILE A 87 1.87 -9.49 -11.88
C ILE A 87 3.04 -9.69 -10.90
N ALA A 88 4.16 -8.98 -11.10
CA ALA A 88 5.29 -9.06 -10.19
C ALA A 88 4.91 -8.65 -8.76
N GLU A 89 4.18 -7.55 -8.58
CA GLU A 89 3.64 -7.10 -7.29
C GLU A 89 2.71 -8.12 -6.65
N THR A 90 1.85 -8.77 -7.45
CA THR A 90 0.96 -9.84 -6.97
C THR A 90 1.78 -10.97 -6.35
N TYR A 91 2.91 -11.35 -6.94
CA TYR A 91 3.82 -12.34 -6.35
C TYR A 91 4.58 -11.85 -5.11
N LEU A 92 4.67 -10.54 -4.88
CA LEU A 92 5.23 -9.93 -3.67
C LEU A 92 4.21 -9.88 -2.51
N ALA A 93 2.91 -10.02 -2.80
CA ALA A 93 1.87 -10.05 -1.79
C ALA A 93 1.96 -11.30 -0.89
N SER A 94 1.49 -11.17 0.35
CA SER A 94 1.54 -12.23 1.39
C SER A 94 1.02 -13.59 0.91
N LEU A 95 -0.07 -13.58 0.14
CA LEU A 95 -0.72 -14.77 -0.43
C LEU A 95 0.21 -15.58 -1.36
N TYR A 96 1.16 -14.92 -2.02
CA TYR A 96 2.03 -15.52 -3.03
C TYR A 96 3.49 -15.64 -2.61
N LEU A 97 3.85 -15.28 -1.36
CA LEU A 97 5.24 -15.33 -0.90
C LEU A 97 5.90 -16.71 -1.08
N LYS A 98 5.14 -17.81 -0.94
CA LYS A 98 5.64 -19.18 -1.21
C LYS A 98 6.13 -19.37 -2.64
N ASN A 99 5.55 -18.62 -3.58
CA ASN A 99 5.81 -18.68 -5.01
C ASN A 99 6.49 -17.40 -5.52
N ILE A 100 7.08 -16.57 -4.64
CA ILE A 100 7.64 -15.24 -4.98
C ILE A 100 8.62 -15.27 -6.16
N LYS A 101 9.40 -16.35 -6.30
CA LYS A 101 10.36 -16.53 -7.39
C LYS A 101 9.70 -16.57 -8.78
N ASN A 102 8.43 -16.96 -8.87
CA ASN A 102 7.68 -16.95 -10.13
C ASN A 102 7.42 -15.51 -10.63
N GLY A 103 7.37 -14.53 -9.72
CA GLY A 103 7.24 -13.11 -10.03
C GLY A 103 8.48 -12.52 -10.71
N LYS A 104 9.66 -13.12 -10.53
CA LYS A 104 10.94 -12.58 -11.02
C LYS A 104 10.94 -12.34 -12.53
N LYS A 105 10.36 -13.25 -13.31
CA LYS A 105 10.29 -13.12 -14.78
C LYS A 105 9.47 -11.89 -15.21
N TYR A 106 8.44 -11.54 -14.45
CA TYR A 106 7.59 -10.38 -14.73
C TYR A 106 8.25 -9.07 -14.26
N MET A 107 8.95 -9.11 -13.13
CA MET A 107 9.81 -8.00 -12.70
C MET A 107 10.90 -7.69 -13.75
N ASP A 108 11.47 -8.73 -14.38
CA ASP A 108 12.46 -8.56 -15.45
C ASP A 108 11.88 -7.94 -16.73
N ILE A 109 10.62 -8.24 -17.05
CA ILE A 109 9.90 -7.58 -18.16
C ILE A 109 9.67 -6.11 -17.82
N PHE A 110 9.20 -5.84 -16.60
CA PHE A 110 8.97 -4.48 -16.12
C PHE A 110 10.26 -3.66 -16.16
N GLU A 111 11.37 -4.18 -15.62
CA GLU A 111 12.68 -3.52 -15.61
C GLU A 111 13.19 -3.21 -17.02
N LYS A 112 13.06 -4.15 -17.97
CA LYS A 112 13.46 -3.94 -19.37
C LYS A 112 12.70 -2.81 -20.07
N ALA A 113 11.50 -2.48 -19.61
CA ALA A 113 10.74 -1.34 -20.12
C ALA A 113 11.28 0.02 -19.64
N ASN A 114 12.28 0.00 -18.76
CA ASN A 114 12.97 1.14 -18.17
C ASN A 114 12.00 2.07 -17.41
N PRO A 115 11.36 1.56 -16.32
CA PRO A 115 10.50 2.35 -15.45
C PRO A 115 11.34 3.38 -14.67
N THR A 116 10.71 4.21 -13.85
CA THR A 116 11.48 5.14 -13.02
C THR A 116 12.28 4.38 -11.96
N ASP A 117 13.36 4.98 -11.45
CA ASP A 117 14.16 4.36 -10.38
C ASP A 117 13.30 4.03 -9.15
N TYR A 118 12.35 4.90 -8.80
CA TYR A 118 11.44 4.71 -7.68
C TYR A 118 10.67 3.39 -7.82
N GLU A 119 10.12 3.15 -9.01
CA GLU A 119 9.27 1.99 -9.25
C GLU A 119 10.06 0.68 -9.16
N ILE A 120 11.19 0.60 -9.86
CA ILE A 120 11.98 -0.64 -9.90
C ILE A 120 12.76 -0.88 -8.61
N TRP A 121 13.30 0.16 -7.97
CA TRP A 121 14.09 -0.04 -6.75
C TRP A 121 13.21 -0.37 -5.55
N SER A 122 11.99 0.18 -5.44
CA SER A 122 11.01 -0.22 -4.41
C SER A 122 10.64 -1.70 -4.55
N MET A 123 10.35 -2.14 -5.78
CA MET A 123 10.01 -3.52 -6.09
C MET A 123 11.16 -4.47 -5.74
N LYS A 124 12.40 -4.12 -6.11
CA LYS A 124 13.57 -4.96 -5.81
C LYS A 124 13.90 -5.02 -4.32
N VAL A 125 13.83 -3.90 -3.59
CA VAL A 125 14.04 -3.90 -2.13
C VAL A 125 13.05 -4.87 -1.47
N THR A 126 11.78 -4.81 -1.86
CA THR A 126 10.74 -5.72 -1.37
C THR A 126 11.02 -7.18 -1.77
N TYR A 127 11.34 -7.43 -3.04
CA TYR A 127 11.64 -8.78 -3.53
C TYR A 127 12.80 -9.43 -2.78
N TYR A 128 13.96 -8.76 -2.73
CA TYR A 128 15.16 -9.29 -2.08
C TYR A 128 14.99 -9.40 -0.56
N GLY A 129 14.26 -8.48 0.07
CA GLY A 129 13.87 -8.60 1.47
C GLY A 129 13.03 -9.86 1.75
N ASN A 130 12.02 -10.12 0.92
CA ASN A 130 11.13 -11.27 1.09
C ASN A 130 11.79 -12.63 0.81
N ILE A 131 12.81 -12.69 -0.06
CA ILE A 131 13.61 -13.92 -0.25
C ILE A 131 14.82 -14.00 0.67
N GLU A 132 14.93 -13.09 1.65
CA GLU A 132 16.01 -13.02 2.64
C GLU A 132 17.42 -12.85 2.02
N ASP A 133 17.52 -12.27 0.82
CA ASP A 133 18.78 -11.88 0.19
C ASP A 133 19.18 -10.46 0.64
N ILE A 134 19.69 -10.41 1.87
CA ILE A 134 20.01 -9.15 2.55
C ILE A 134 21.15 -8.39 1.85
N ASP A 135 22.08 -9.10 1.21
CA ASP A 135 23.20 -8.48 0.49
C ASP A 135 22.71 -7.69 -0.73
N GLU A 136 21.86 -8.29 -1.57
CA GLU A 136 21.28 -7.59 -2.72
C GLU A 136 20.35 -6.45 -2.28
N LYS A 137 19.51 -6.69 -1.26
CA LYS A 137 18.68 -5.62 -0.67
C LYS A 137 19.52 -4.42 -0.26
N ASN A 138 20.59 -4.64 0.51
CA ASN A 138 21.46 -3.57 1.00
C ASN A 138 22.23 -2.86 -0.11
N LYS A 139 22.64 -3.57 -1.17
CA LYS A 139 23.25 -2.94 -2.35
C LYS A 139 22.31 -1.91 -2.97
N ILE A 140 21.03 -2.25 -3.11
CA ILE A 140 20.02 -1.37 -3.71
C ILE A 140 19.71 -0.18 -2.78
N ILE A 141 19.52 -0.41 -1.48
CA ILE A 141 19.32 0.68 -0.50
C ILE A 141 20.51 1.66 -0.51
N ASN A 142 21.74 1.14 -0.65
CA ASN A 142 22.92 1.99 -0.77
C ASN A 142 22.95 2.79 -2.08
N GLN A 143 22.46 2.24 -3.19
CA GLN A 143 22.30 2.98 -4.45
C GLN A 143 21.28 4.12 -4.31
N ILE A 144 20.12 3.84 -3.69
CA ILE A 144 19.10 4.86 -3.37
C ILE A 144 19.70 5.96 -2.51
N ASN A 145 20.41 5.61 -1.44
CA ASN A 145 21.02 6.58 -0.53
C ASN A 145 22.04 7.49 -1.24
N LYS A 146 22.83 6.94 -2.17
CA LYS A 146 23.81 7.72 -2.96
C LYS A 146 23.14 8.65 -3.97
N LYS A 147 22.09 8.20 -4.65
CA LYS A 147 21.43 8.96 -5.72
C LYS A 147 20.40 9.97 -5.18
N TYR A 148 19.69 9.61 -4.11
CA TYR A 148 18.59 10.35 -3.52
C TYR A 148 18.77 10.53 -2.00
N PRO A 149 19.87 11.17 -1.54
CA PRO A 149 20.10 11.37 -0.11
C PRO A 149 19.01 12.24 0.51
N ASN A 150 18.57 11.88 1.72
CA ASN A 150 17.53 12.59 2.48
C ASN A 150 16.17 12.76 1.76
N SER A 151 15.93 11.97 0.71
CA SER A 151 14.68 12.03 -0.05
C SER A 151 13.50 11.36 0.68
N LEU A 152 12.28 11.72 0.25
CA LEU A 152 11.05 10.99 0.61
C LEU A 152 11.21 9.48 0.33
N PHE A 153 11.73 9.12 -0.84
CA PHE A 153 11.94 7.72 -1.22
C PHE A 153 12.82 6.96 -0.22
N LEU A 154 13.99 7.50 0.12
CA LEU A 154 14.89 6.87 1.09
C LEU A 154 14.26 6.78 2.49
N LYS A 155 13.51 7.80 2.90
CA LYS A 155 12.83 7.82 4.22
C LYS A 155 11.76 6.74 4.31
N LEU A 156 10.95 6.56 3.27
CA LEU A 156 9.94 5.49 3.21
C LEU A 156 10.57 4.11 3.37
N ILE A 157 11.65 3.83 2.62
CA ILE A 157 12.38 2.56 2.73
C ILE A 157 12.94 2.36 4.14
N LYS A 158 13.65 3.35 4.69
CA LYS A 158 14.25 3.22 6.03
C LYS A 158 13.20 3.02 7.12
N LEU A 159 12.08 3.72 7.04
CA LEU A 159 10.97 3.54 7.98
C LEU A 159 10.40 2.13 7.95
N GLN A 160 10.25 1.54 6.75
CA GLN A 160 9.80 0.17 6.62
C GLN A 160 10.76 -0.81 7.26
N GLU A 161 12.04 -0.70 6.94
CA GLU A 161 13.09 -1.59 7.46
C GLU A 161 13.17 -1.52 8.98
N GLU A 162 13.21 -0.30 9.53
CA GLU A 162 13.27 -0.10 10.99
C GLU A 162 12.02 -0.65 11.69
N ALA A 163 10.83 -0.44 11.11
CA ALA A 163 9.58 -0.96 11.66
C ALA A 163 9.48 -2.50 11.60
N ASN A 164 10.10 -3.12 10.60
CA ASN A 164 10.18 -4.57 10.44
C ASN A 164 11.18 -5.20 11.42
N ASP A 165 12.37 -4.63 11.52
CA ASP A 165 13.49 -5.21 12.27
C ASP A 165 13.39 -4.90 13.78
N ASN A 166 13.08 -3.64 14.11
CA ASN A 166 13.17 -3.11 15.48
C ASN A 166 11.80 -2.73 16.08
N GLY A 167 10.73 -2.85 15.30
CA GLY A 167 9.38 -2.45 15.70
C GLY A 167 9.17 -0.94 15.63
N VAL A 168 8.08 -0.45 16.23
CA VAL A 168 7.64 0.95 16.03
C VAL A 168 8.07 1.93 17.12
N LYS A 169 8.94 1.48 18.03
CA LYS A 169 9.41 2.32 19.14
C LYS A 169 10.29 3.44 18.60
N ASN A 170 10.02 4.66 19.04
CA ASN A 170 10.77 5.87 18.70
C ASN A 170 10.71 6.33 17.24
N LEU A 171 9.91 5.70 16.37
CA LEU A 171 9.76 6.12 14.97
C LEU A 171 8.87 7.35 14.77
N LYS A 172 8.29 7.91 15.84
CA LYS A 172 7.30 8.99 15.72
C LYS A 172 7.85 10.23 15.00
N PRO A 173 9.04 10.75 15.34
CA PRO A 173 9.60 11.92 14.64
C PRO A 173 9.77 11.67 13.13
N GLU A 174 10.29 10.51 12.75
CA GLU A 174 10.53 10.12 11.35
C GLU A 174 9.22 9.91 10.59
N ILE A 175 8.21 9.35 11.26
CA ILE A 175 6.85 9.22 10.71
C ILE A 175 6.25 10.61 10.47
N ASP A 176 6.29 11.50 11.48
CA ASP A 176 5.71 12.84 11.38
C ASP A 176 6.41 13.69 10.30
N GLU A 177 7.72 13.53 10.13
CA GLU A 177 8.48 14.16 9.05
C GLU A 177 8.06 13.61 7.67
N THR A 178 7.97 12.28 7.53
CA THR A 178 7.59 11.65 6.27
C THR A 178 6.14 11.98 5.86
N LEU A 179 5.21 12.08 6.82
CA LEU A 179 3.83 12.53 6.56
C LEU A 179 3.78 13.96 6.01
N LYS A 180 4.67 14.85 6.46
CA LYS A 180 4.79 16.22 5.91
C LYS A 180 5.30 16.19 4.48
N LEU A 181 6.29 15.35 4.18
CA LEU A 181 6.82 15.19 2.81
C LEU A 181 5.75 14.63 1.86
N LEU A 182 4.98 13.62 2.28
CA LEU A 182 3.84 13.08 1.53
C LEU A 182 2.69 14.09 1.33
N SER A 183 2.69 15.19 2.08
CA SER A 183 1.73 16.27 1.92
C SER A 183 2.28 17.43 1.08
N ASN A 184 3.54 17.33 0.64
CA ASN A 184 4.18 18.30 -0.23
C ASN A 184 4.26 17.76 -1.66
N LYS A 185 3.47 18.34 -2.56
CA LYS A 185 3.41 17.95 -3.97
C LYS A 185 4.77 18.03 -4.67
N SER A 186 5.62 19.01 -4.32
CA SER A 186 6.96 19.11 -4.93
C SER A 186 7.88 17.96 -4.54
N GLU A 187 7.61 17.27 -3.44
CA GLU A 187 8.38 16.10 -3.00
C GLU A 187 7.85 14.81 -3.63
N THR A 188 6.52 14.67 -3.74
CA THR A 188 5.89 13.49 -4.36
C THR A 188 6.07 13.46 -5.87
N ASP A 189 6.04 14.61 -6.54
CA ASP A 189 6.22 14.72 -8.00
C ASP A 189 7.64 14.30 -8.44
N LYS A 190 8.67 14.43 -7.57
CA LYS A 190 10.04 13.98 -7.87
C LYS A 190 10.13 12.48 -8.12
N PHE A 191 9.23 11.71 -7.50
CA PHE A 191 9.17 10.26 -7.61
C PHE A 191 7.96 9.81 -8.41
N THR A 192 7.23 10.75 -9.01
CA THR A 192 6.00 10.51 -9.75
C THR A 192 5.11 9.57 -8.92
N MET A 193 4.66 10.01 -7.74
CA MET A 193 3.74 9.20 -6.91
C MET A 193 2.29 9.55 -7.25
N SER A 194 1.40 8.56 -7.33
CA SER A 194 -0.05 8.78 -7.52
C SER A 194 -0.75 9.25 -6.25
N ASP A 195 -1.95 9.84 -6.39
CA ASP A 195 -2.77 10.21 -5.23
C ASP A 195 -3.17 8.97 -4.42
N GLU A 196 -3.41 7.85 -5.10
CA GLU A 196 -3.67 6.53 -4.51
C GLU A 196 -2.49 6.03 -3.68
N GLU A 197 -1.27 6.06 -4.23
CA GLU A 197 -0.04 5.69 -3.52
C GLU A 197 0.19 6.59 -2.30
N ILE A 198 0.11 7.92 -2.49
CA ILE A 198 0.32 8.89 -1.41
C ILE A 198 -0.67 8.64 -0.27
N TYR A 199 -1.93 8.36 -0.59
CA TYR A 199 -2.95 8.02 0.40
C TYR A 199 -2.61 6.71 1.13
N SER A 200 -2.22 5.67 0.40
CA SER A 200 -1.80 4.38 0.97
C SER A 200 -0.63 4.53 1.94
N TYR A 201 0.39 5.31 1.58
CA TYR A 201 1.52 5.60 2.48
C TYR A 201 1.08 6.34 3.74
N LYS A 202 0.19 7.34 3.62
CA LYS A 202 -0.33 8.05 4.79
C LYS A 202 -1.09 7.11 5.73
N LEU A 203 -1.96 6.26 5.21
CA LEU A 203 -2.67 5.23 6.01
C LEU A 203 -1.68 4.32 6.75
N SER A 204 -0.64 3.86 6.06
CA SER A 204 0.41 2.99 6.60
C SER A 204 1.20 3.66 7.73
N LEU A 205 1.58 4.91 7.56
CA LEU A 205 2.30 5.69 8.57
C LEU A 205 1.42 6.03 9.79
N HIS A 206 0.13 6.32 9.57
CA HIS A 206 -0.82 6.46 10.68
C HIS A 206 -1.05 5.13 11.42
N PHE A 207 -1.06 4.00 10.73
CA PHE A 207 -1.10 2.68 11.35
C PHE A 207 0.10 2.42 12.27
N LEU A 208 1.32 2.78 11.87
CA LEU A 208 2.51 2.65 12.73
C LEU A 208 2.35 3.41 14.06
N ASN A 209 1.74 4.59 14.02
CA ASN A 209 1.43 5.35 15.23
C ASN A 209 0.42 4.62 16.13
N ILE A 210 -0.65 4.05 15.55
CA ILE A 210 -1.63 3.24 16.29
C ILE A 210 -0.96 2.03 16.93
N ARG A 211 -0.12 1.32 16.16
CA ARG A 211 0.63 0.15 16.66
C ARG A 211 1.48 0.51 17.88
N ASN A 212 2.16 1.66 17.88
CA ASN A 212 2.94 2.13 19.02
C ASN A 212 2.09 2.36 20.29
N PHE A 213 0.85 2.84 20.15
CA PHE A 213 -0.08 2.94 21.28
C PHE A 213 -0.52 1.56 21.78
N VAL A 214 -0.86 0.65 20.86
CA VAL A 214 -1.30 -0.72 21.17
C VAL A 214 -0.21 -1.52 21.88
N GLU A 215 1.05 -1.44 21.43
CA GLU A 215 2.19 -2.10 22.07
C GLU A 215 2.45 -1.61 23.51
N LYS A 216 1.94 -0.44 23.87
CA LYS A 216 2.00 0.14 25.22
C LYS A 216 0.71 -0.09 26.03
N ASN A 217 -0.24 -0.87 25.51
CA ASN A 217 -1.59 -1.06 26.05
C ASN A 217 -2.41 0.23 26.17
N GLU A 218 -2.07 1.28 25.40
CA GLU A 218 -2.77 2.56 25.40
C GLU A 218 -3.95 2.55 24.41
N PHE A 219 -4.84 1.55 24.51
CA PHE A 219 -5.88 1.26 23.50
C PHE A 219 -6.78 2.46 23.18
N GLN A 220 -7.22 3.21 24.21
CA GLN A 220 -8.07 4.39 23.99
C GLN A 220 -7.34 5.47 23.17
N LYS A 221 -6.03 5.68 23.40
CA LYS A 221 -5.24 6.63 22.61
C LYS A 221 -5.15 6.19 21.15
N GLY A 222 -4.99 4.88 20.90
CA GLY A 222 -5.03 4.33 19.55
C GLY A 222 -6.35 4.61 18.82
N ILE A 223 -7.48 4.43 19.52
CA ILE A 223 -8.83 4.69 18.99
C ILE A 223 -9.04 6.18 18.70
N ASP A 224 -8.66 7.05 19.64
CA ASP A 224 -8.77 8.50 19.45
C ASP A 224 -7.87 8.98 18.30
N TYR A 225 -6.66 8.40 18.17
CA TYR A 225 -5.76 8.69 17.05
C TYR A 225 -6.36 8.29 15.71
N TYR A 226 -6.93 7.08 15.59
CA TYR A 226 -7.63 6.62 14.39
C TYR A 226 -8.74 7.59 13.99
N LEU A 227 -9.62 7.94 14.95
CA LEU A 227 -10.76 8.83 14.69
C LEU A 227 -10.33 10.24 14.25
N ASN A 228 -9.19 10.73 14.73
CA ASN A 228 -8.73 12.08 14.46
C ASN A 228 -7.80 12.21 13.24
N ASN A 229 -7.18 11.12 12.78
CA ASN A 229 -6.15 11.18 11.73
C ASN A 229 -6.41 10.27 10.54
N ILE A 230 -7.16 9.18 10.70
CA ILE A 230 -7.49 8.25 9.62
C ILE A 230 -8.93 8.48 9.17
N ALA A 231 -9.89 8.47 10.11
CA ALA A 231 -11.30 8.66 9.76
C ALA A 231 -11.61 10.06 9.17
N THR A 232 -10.75 11.03 9.41
CA THR A 232 -10.83 12.41 8.89
C THR A 232 -9.87 12.67 7.74
N LEU A 233 -9.08 11.68 7.31
CA LEU A 233 -8.11 11.85 6.23
C LEU A 233 -8.85 12.15 4.92
N SER A 234 -8.48 13.28 4.30
CA SER A 234 -9.13 13.76 3.08
C SER A 234 -8.52 13.12 1.84
N ALA A 235 -9.37 12.59 0.97
CA ALA A 235 -9.04 12.10 -0.36
C ALA A 235 -10.30 12.08 -1.23
N SER A 236 -10.14 11.96 -2.55
CA SER A 236 -11.26 11.79 -3.48
C SER A 236 -11.95 10.44 -3.25
N ASN A 237 -13.18 10.30 -3.74
CA ASN A 237 -13.89 9.01 -3.67
C ASN A 237 -13.16 7.92 -4.45
N GLU A 238 -12.56 8.26 -5.59
CA GLU A 238 -11.75 7.35 -6.41
C GLU A 238 -10.57 6.80 -5.62
N VAL A 239 -9.76 7.69 -5.02
CA VAL A 239 -8.61 7.31 -4.18
C VAL A 239 -9.03 6.43 -3.00
N LYS A 240 -10.15 6.78 -2.33
CA LYS A 240 -10.67 5.97 -1.21
C LYS A 240 -11.29 4.64 -1.66
N ASN A 241 -11.72 4.52 -2.91
CA ASN A 241 -12.24 3.25 -3.44
C ASN A 241 -11.08 2.35 -3.84
N TYR A 242 -10.04 2.90 -4.46
CA TYR A 242 -8.80 2.18 -4.75
C TYR A 242 -8.16 1.62 -3.47
N ASN A 243 -8.16 2.41 -2.39
CA ASN A 243 -7.57 2.04 -1.09
C ASN A 243 -8.59 1.43 -0.08
N PHE A 244 -9.70 0.88 -0.58
CA PHE A 244 -10.78 0.41 0.29
C PHE A 244 -10.37 -0.76 1.19
N GLY A 245 -9.55 -1.68 0.69
CA GLY A 245 -9.06 -2.82 1.45
C GLY A 245 -8.27 -2.40 2.68
N GLN A 246 -7.37 -1.41 2.53
CA GLN A 246 -6.58 -0.87 3.62
C GLN A 246 -7.44 -0.10 4.62
N GLU A 247 -8.37 0.76 4.15
CA GLU A 247 -9.30 1.47 5.04
C GLU A 247 -10.14 0.49 5.86
N LYS A 248 -10.64 -0.57 5.22
CA LYS A 248 -11.41 -1.65 5.86
C LYS A 248 -10.56 -2.40 6.87
N PHE A 249 -9.34 -2.79 6.53
CA PHE A 249 -8.42 -3.46 7.45
C PHE A 249 -8.19 -2.61 8.71
N LEU A 250 -7.90 -1.31 8.55
CA LEU A 250 -7.68 -0.40 9.68
C LEU A 250 -8.94 -0.22 10.53
N PHE A 251 -10.12 -0.19 9.90
CA PHE A 251 -11.40 -0.16 10.61
C PHE A 251 -11.64 -1.44 11.43
N MET A 252 -11.44 -2.62 10.86
CA MET A 252 -11.59 -3.90 11.58
C MET A 252 -10.57 -4.05 12.71
N MET A 253 -9.35 -3.55 12.49
CA MET A 253 -8.34 -3.51 13.54
C MET A 253 -8.80 -2.62 14.70
N ILE A 254 -9.30 -1.40 14.43
CA ILE A 254 -9.65 -0.47 15.50
C ILE A 254 -10.88 -0.92 16.29
N THR A 255 -11.85 -1.59 15.65
CA THR A 255 -12.97 -2.24 16.35
C THR A 255 -12.47 -3.36 17.27
N THR A 256 -11.50 -4.16 16.81
CA THR A 256 -10.84 -5.19 17.63
C THR A 256 -10.08 -4.59 18.81
N ILE A 257 -9.34 -3.49 18.59
CA ILE A 257 -8.64 -2.76 19.67
C ILE A 257 -9.64 -2.27 20.73
N ASN A 258 -10.81 -1.79 20.32
CA ASN A 258 -11.86 -1.35 21.25
C ASN A 258 -12.32 -2.46 22.20
N ASN A 259 -12.27 -3.73 21.80
CA ASN A 259 -12.59 -4.85 22.69
C ASN A 259 -11.63 -4.96 23.89
N ASN A 260 -10.44 -4.38 23.81
CA ASN A 260 -9.45 -4.36 24.88
C ASN A 260 -9.62 -3.16 25.84
N VAL A 261 -10.52 -2.21 25.56
CA VAL A 261 -10.80 -1.09 26.48
C VAL A 261 -11.58 -1.59 27.70
N GLU A 262 -11.07 -1.43 28.92
CA GLU A 262 -11.71 -1.99 30.12
C GLU A 262 -13.08 -1.36 30.43
N ASN A 263 -13.21 -0.04 30.23
CA ASN A 263 -14.43 0.70 30.56
C ASN A 263 -15.56 0.42 29.55
N LYS A 264 -16.60 -0.30 29.98
CA LYS A 264 -17.78 -0.65 29.15
C LYS A 264 -18.53 0.57 28.58
N SER A 265 -18.63 1.66 29.33
CA SER A 265 -19.29 2.88 28.85
C SER A 265 -18.45 3.54 27.75
N GLN A 266 -17.13 3.57 27.91
CA GLN A 266 -16.21 4.08 26.90
C GLN A 266 -16.25 3.24 25.62
N LYS A 267 -16.25 1.90 25.74
CA LYS A 267 -16.43 0.98 24.60
C LYS A 267 -17.65 1.33 23.76
N LYS A 268 -18.80 1.54 24.40
CA LYS A 268 -20.04 1.92 23.71
C LYS A 268 -19.91 3.27 23.01
N ARG A 269 -19.32 4.27 23.67
CA ARG A 269 -19.06 5.59 23.05
C ARG A 269 -18.16 5.49 21.82
N ASN A 270 -17.11 4.65 21.89
CA ASN A 270 -16.21 4.43 20.76
C ASN A 270 -16.95 3.79 19.58
N VAL A 271 -17.81 2.79 19.82
CA VAL A 271 -18.64 2.17 18.78
C VAL A 271 -19.53 3.20 18.08
N GLU A 272 -20.20 4.07 18.83
CA GLU A 272 -21.05 5.11 18.22
C GLU A 272 -20.26 6.11 17.39
N LYS A 273 -19.02 6.45 17.79
CA LYS A 273 -18.13 7.27 16.95
C LYS A 273 -17.71 6.53 15.68
N LEU A 274 -17.35 5.24 15.78
CA LEU A 274 -16.93 4.43 14.64
C LEU A 274 -18.05 4.24 13.60
N LYS A 275 -19.30 4.09 14.04
CA LYS A 275 -20.48 4.04 13.16
C LYS A 275 -20.70 5.33 12.35
N ASN A 276 -20.14 6.45 12.80
CA ASN A 276 -20.23 7.73 12.10
C ASN A 276 -19.12 7.95 11.06
N THR A 277 -18.21 6.98 10.87
CA THR A 277 -17.12 7.09 9.89
C THR A 277 -17.59 6.74 8.48
N ASP A 278 -16.94 7.32 7.45
CA ASP A 278 -17.27 7.04 6.05
C ASP A 278 -17.08 5.56 5.69
N ILE A 279 -15.99 4.96 6.18
CA ILE A 279 -15.67 3.55 5.95
C ILE A 279 -16.73 2.62 6.53
N PHE A 280 -17.28 2.90 7.72
CA PHE A 280 -18.39 2.13 8.26
C PHE A 280 -19.60 2.14 7.32
N ARG A 281 -19.99 3.32 6.80
CA ARG A 281 -21.11 3.43 5.86
C ARG A 281 -20.84 2.68 4.56
N LYS A 282 -19.59 2.62 4.07
CA LYS A 282 -19.22 1.83 2.89
C LYS A 282 -19.36 0.33 3.16
N ILE A 283 -18.81 -0.15 4.28
CA ILE A 283 -18.86 -1.57 4.66
C ILE A 283 -20.29 -2.04 4.92
N ASP A 284 -21.09 -1.24 5.63
CA ASP A 284 -22.49 -1.55 5.96
C ASP A 284 -23.37 -1.69 4.70
N ARG A 285 -23.17 -0.81 3.70
CA ARG A 285 -23.84 -0.92 2.39
C ARG A 285 -23.49 -2.21 1.66
N ASN A 286 -22.26 -2.69 1.81
CA ASN A 286 -21.81 -3.96 1.22
C ASN A 286 -22.23 -5.19 2.06
N ARG A 287 -22.87 -4.98 3.23
CA ARG A 287 -23.31 -6.03 4.17
C ARG A 287 -22.18 -6.94 4.68
N GLU A 288 -20.99 -6.38 4.86
CA GLU A 288 -19.79 -7.16 5.17
C GLU A 288 -19.47 -7.27 6.69
N ILE A 289 -20.27 -6.69 7.59
CA ILE A 289 -20.04 -6.73 9.06
C ILE A 289 -21.35 -6.80 9.88
N GLU A 290 -21.37 -7.60 10.95
CA GLU A 290 -22.17 -7.38 12.17
C GLU A 290 -21.23 -6.92 13.30
N LEU A 291 -21.53 -5.78 13.95
CA LEU A 291 -20.72 -5.19 15.03
C LEU A 291 -21.11 -5.71 16.42
#